data_AF-A0A8E0RL18-F1
#
_entry.id   AF-A0A8E0RL18-F1
#
_cell.length_a   1.000
_cell.length_b   1.000
_cell.length_c   1.000
_cell.angle_alpha   90.00
_cell.angle_beta   90.00
_cell.angle_gamma   90.00
#
_symmetry.space_group_name_H-M   'P 1'
#
loop_
_entity.id
_entity.type
_entity.pdbx_description
1 polymer ?
#
loop_
_entity_poly.entity_id
_entity_poly.type
_entity_poly.pdbx_seq_one_letter_code
_entity_poly.pdbx_strand_id
1 'polypeptide(L)'
;MPSAFYDYTKVLCQSFLFYSLGEEERNRISRILPSPSEEFCLDKSENKELVDVLMMLASEIDTRFTQPSTVDKTIGELGLSNENLDRVRDVYMEVVNVMFRKMNWGRIVAMLAFLRMLSVHLLKRDRVSDVDVLIESTAKYCDERLRFWIQMHGGWHGLVDFFRQGSQRSENLQPSKSECTTDSAPAFRQSFGSFAMAAATGAVGAIGLAGLCALWSLRR
;
A
#
# COMPACT_ATOMS: atom_id res chain seq x y z
N MET A 1 7.06 12.23 22.95
CA MET A 1 8.07 11.37 22.31
C MET A 1 7.33 10.45 21.35
N PRO A 2 7.72 10.37 20.07
CA PRO A 2 7.20 9.35 19.17
C PRO A 2 7.43 7.95 19.75
N SER A 3 6.51 7.02 19.49
CA SER A 3 6.65 5.65 19.99
C SER A 3 7.61 4.85 19.09
N ALA A 4 8.24 3.81 19.63
CA ALA A 4 9.06 2.91 18.80
C ALA A 4 8.26 2.27 17.63
N PHE A 5 6.93 2.13 17.79
CA PHE A 5 6.05 1.66 16.72
C PHE A 5 5.85 2.73 15.64
N TYR A 6 5.74 4.00 16.03
CA TYR A 6 5.72 5.12 15.10
C TYR A 6 7.00 5.16 14.27
N ASP A 7 8.17 5.12 14.92
CA ASP A 7 9.47 5.21 14.24
C ASP A 7 9.64 4.06 13.24
N TYR A 8 9.33 2.82 13.67
CA TYR A 8 9.35 1.66 12.79
C TYR A 8 8.40 1.81 11.60
N THR A 9 7.17 2.30 11.83
CA THR A 9 6.18 2.49 10.77
C THR A 9 6.58 3.59 9.80
N LYS A 10 7.21 4.66 10.29
CA LYS A 10 7.76 5.74 9.45
C LYS A 10 8.77 5.13 8.47
N VAL A 11 9.78 4.41 8.97
CA VAL A 11 10.81 3.79 8.11
C VAL A 11 10.23 2.74 7.16
N LEU A 12 9.21 2.00 7.57
CA LEU A 12 8.50 1.07 6.69
C LEU A 12 7.84 1.80 5.52
N CYS A 13 7.11 2.89 5.78
CA CYS A 13 6.45 3.68 4.74
C CYS A 13 7.48 4.32 3.78
N GLN A 14 8.58 4.82 4.33
CA GLN A 14 9.71 5.38 3.57
C GLN A 14 10.32 4.33 2.63
N SER A 15 10.59 3.14 3.15
CA SER A 15 11.12 2.01 2.39
C SER A 15 10.15 1.60 1.29
N PHE A 16 8.88 1.40 1.62
CA PHE A 16 7.85 1.06 0.65
C PHE A 16 7.76 2.08 -0.50
N LEU A 17 7.77 3.38 -0.19
CA LEU A 17 7.76 4.42 -1.22
C LEU A 17 9.01 4.38 -2.08
N PHE A 18 10.20 4.32 -1.47
CA PHE A 18 11.46 4.25 -2.21
C PHE A 18 11.48 3.09 -3.21
N TYR A 19 11.05 1.92 -2.77
CA TYR A 19 11.03 0.70 -3.56
C TYR A 19 9.94 0.68 -4.62
N SER A 20 8.83 1.35 -4.35
CA SER A 20 7.68 1.36 -5.23
C SER A 20 7.76 2.42 -6.32
N LEU A 21 8.42 3.55 -6.08
CA LEU A 21 8.53 4.62 -7.06
C LEU A 21 9.42 4.25 -8.27
N GLY A 22 9.08 4.82 -9.43
CA GLY A 22 9.90 4.74 -10.64
C GLY A 22 11.24 5.47 -10.46
N GLU A 23 12.18 5.25 -11.38
CA GLU A 23 13.57 5.76 -11.24
C GLU A 23 13.62 7.29 -11.08
N GLU A 24 12.85 8.04 -11.88
CA GLU A 24 12.79 9.51 -11.80
C GLU A 24 12.25 9.99 -10.44
N GLU A 25 11.14 9.41 -9.99
CA GLU A 25 10.48 9.75 -8.72
C GLU A 25 11.37 9.38 -7.52
N ARG A 26 12.05 8.23 -7.60
CA ARG A 26 13.00 7.75 -6.60
C ARG A 26 14.20 8.67 -6.46
N ASN A 27 14.74 9.16 -7.57
CA ASN A 27 15.84 10.12 -7.57
C ASN A 27 15.45 11.48 -6.97
N ARG A 28 14.16 11.82 -6.95
CA ARG A 28 13.64 13.03 -6.31
C ARG A 28 13.44 12.82 -4.82
N ILE A 29 12.82 11.71 -4.42
CA ILE A 29 12.55 11.43 -3.00
C ILE A 29 13.84 11.18 -2.21
N SER A 30 14.87 10.58 -2.83
CA SER A 30 16.17 10.32 -2.19
C SER A 30 16.95 11.58 -1.77
N ARG A 31 16.56 12.77 -2.26
CA ARG A 31 17.15 14.05 -1.86
C ARG A 31 16.69 14.53 -0.49
N ILE A 32 15.57 14.01 -0.01
CA ILE A 32 14.90 14.45 1.23
C ILE A 32 14.77 13.28 2.20
N LEU A 33 14.62 12.07 1.67
CA LEU A 33 14.43 10.88 2.45
C LEU A 33 15.74 10.11 2.59
N PRO A 34 16.17 9.74 3.81
CA PRO A 34 17.34 8.89 4.01
C PRO A 34 17.16 7.58 3.25
N SER A 35 18.26 7.05 2.73
CA SER A 35 18.21 5.79 2.01
C SER A 35 17.70 4.68 2.94
N PRO A 36 16.81 3.77 2.48
CA PRO A 36 16.23 2.72 3.34
C PRO A 36 17.29 1.85 4.06
N SER A 37 18.50 1.78 3.50
CA SER A 37 19.66 1.09 4.05
C SER A 37 20.29 1.73 5.30
N GLU A 38 20.04 3.01 5.57
CA GLU A 38 20.70 3.73 6.69
C GLU A 38 19.87 3.75 7.98
N GLU A 39 18.53 3.69 7.91
CA GLU A 39 17.65 3.75 9.10
C GLU A 39 16.98 2.42 9.46
N PHE A 40 17.01 1.43 8.56
CA PHE A 40 16.45 0.09 8.79
C PHE A 40 17.58 -0.92 8.95
N CYS A 41 17.72 -1.58 10.10
CA CYS A 41 18.60 -2.75 10.21
C CYS A 41 18.00 -3.91 9.40
N LEU A 42 18.29 -3.93 8.10
CA LEU A 42 17.97 -5.00 7.14
C LEU A 42 18.66 -6.33 7.49
N ASP A 43 19.64 -6.33 8.41
CA ASP A 43 20.36 -7.52 8.86
C ASP A 43 19.50 -8.49 9.68
N LYS A 44 18.32 -8.06 10.16
CA LYS A 44 17.34 -8.99 10.75
C LYS A 44 16.58 -9.67 9.62
N SER A 45 16.66 -11.00 9.54
CA SER A 45 15.99 -11.82 8.51
C SER A 45 14.49 -11.52 8.37
N GLU A 46 13.83 -11.13 9.46
CA GLU A 46 12.41 -10.80 9.50
C GLU A 46 12.08 -9.56 8.64
N ASN A 47 12.93 -8.53 8.68
CA ASN A 47 12.76 -7.30 7.90
C ASN A 47 12.92 -7.55 6.40
N LYS A 48 13.75 -8.52 6.00
CA LYS A 48 13.96 -8.88 4.60
C LYS A 48 12.67 -9.42 3.97
N GLU A 49 11.96 -10.31 4.67
CA GLU A 49 10.70 -10.86 4.17
C GLU A 49 9.62 -9.79 4.02
N LEU A 50 9.57 -8.85 4.98
CA LEU A 50 8.66 -7.72 4.91
C LEU A 50 8.98 -6.82 3.72
N VAL A 51 10.25 -6.53 3.47
CA VAL A 51 10.70 -5.78 2.28
C VAL A 51 10.33 -6.52 0.99
N ASP A 52 10.50 -7.85 0.92
CA ASP A 52 10.10 -8.65 -0.24
C ASP A 52 8.59 -8.54 -0.51
N VAL A 53 7.76 -8.56 0.55
CA VAL A 53 6.31 -8.34 0.43
C VAL A 53 5.98 -6.91 -0.01
N LEU A 54 6.70 -5.90 0.49
CA LEU A 54 6.53 -4.50 0.07
C LEU A 54 6.95 -4.30 -1.41
N MET A 55 8.03 -4.95 -1.86
CA MET A 55 8.48 -4.97 -3.25
C MET A 55 7.45 -5.67 -4.16
N MET A 56 6.89 -6.77 -3.70
CA MET A 56 5.82 -7.47 -4.39
C MET A 56 4.58 -6.58 -4.52
N LEU A 57 4.16 -5.95 -3.43
CA LEU A 57 3.07 -4.97 -3.42
C LEU A 57 3.30 -3.84 -4.40
N ALA A 58 4.52 -3.29 -4.43
CA ALA A 58 4.91 -2.28 -5.39
C ALA A 58 4.73 -2.76 -6.83
N SER A 59 5.28 -3.93 -7.16
CA SER A 59 5.19 -4.51 -8.50
C SER A 59 3.75 -4.75 -8.95
N GLU A 60 2.88 -5.16 -8.03
CA GLU A 60 1.46 -5.37 -8.33
C GLU A 60 0.71 -4.04 -8.50
N ILE A 61 1.12 -3.01 -7.76
CA ILE A 61 0.59 -1.67 -7.98
C ILE A 61 0.95 -1.18 -9.39
N ASP A 62 2.17 -1.47 -9.85
CA ASP A 62 2.62 -1.11 -11.18
C ASP A 62 1.89 -1.86 -12.30
N THR A 63 1.61 -3.15 -12.12
CA THR A 63 0.89 -3.95 -13.11
C THR A 63 -0.60 -3.59 -13.22
N ARG A 64 -1.23 -3.17 -12.11
CA ARG A 64 -2.69 -2.91 -12.06
C ARG A 64 -3.08 -1.45 -12.17
N PHE A 65 -2.25 -0.54 -11.68
CA PHE A 65 -2.65 0.86 -11.44
C PHE A 65 -1.87 1.88 -12.26
N THR A 66 -0.87 1.47 -13.04
CA THR A 66 -0.12 2.34 -13.98
C THR A 66 -0.79 2.42 -15.36
N GLN A 67 -2.11 2.61 -15.39
CA GLN A 67 -2.67 3.36 -16.51
C GLN A 67 -2.67 4.83 -16.08
N PRO A 68 -1.86 5.71 -16.70
CA PRO A 68 -1.78 7.14 -16.33
C PRO A 68 -3.16 7.80 -16.24
N SER A 69 -4.10 7.39 -17.10
CA SER A 69 -5.49 7.82 -17.10
C SER A 69 -6.25 7.56 -15.79
N THR A 70 -5.90 6.51 -15.04
CA THR A 70 -6.58 6.13 -13.79
C THR A 70 -6.13 6.98 -12.61
N VAL A 71 -4.84 7.26 -12.50
CA VAL A 71 -4.29 8.11 -11.43
C VAL A 71 -4.80 9.53 -11.56
N ASP A 72 -4.67 10.12 -12.76
CA ASP A 72 -5.10 11.50 -13.00
C ASP A 72 -6.62 11.66 -12.84
N LYS A 73 -7.40 10.65 -13.27
CA LYS A 73 -8.85 10.62 -13.05
C LYS A 73 -9.21 10.56 -11.56
N THR A 74 -8.55 9.69 -10.79
CA THR A 74 -8.78 9.57 -9.34
C THR A 74 -8.45 10.87 -8.62
N ILE A 75 -7.31 11.48 -8.96
CA ILE A 75 -6.91 12.80 -8.45
C ILE A 75 -7.97 13.86 -8.77
N GLY A 76 -8.51 13.85 -10.00
CA GLY A 76 -9.59 14.74 -10.41
C GLY A 76 -10.89 14.52 -9.61
N GLU A 77 -11.28 13.27 -9.38
CA GLU A 77 -12.45 12.91 -8.57
C GLU A 77 -12.28 13.28 -7.09
N LEU A 78 -11.06 13.17 -6.55
CA LEU A 78 -10.69 13.65 -5.22
C LEU A 78 -10.62 15.19 -5.14
N GLY A 79 -10.67 15.88 -6.28
CA GLY A 79 -10.56 17.33 -6.38
C GLY A 79 -9.13 17.88 -6.30
N LEU A 80 -8.12 17.00 -6.24
CA LEU A 80 -6.73 17.34 -5.88
C LEU A 80 -5.88 17.97 -6.99
N SER A 81 -6.48 18.34 -8.14
CA SER A 81 -5.75 18.75 -9.34
C SER A 81 -4.89 20.01 -9.16
N ASN A 82 -5.33 20.99 -8.35
CA ASN A 82 -4.71 22.32 -8.18
C ASN A 82 -4.64 22.80 -6.71
N GLU A 83 -4.46 21.89 -5.75
CA GLU A 83 -4.77 22.17 -4.34
C GLU A 83 -3.55 22.41 -3.43
N ASN A 84 -3.73 23.16 -2.35
CA ASN A 84 -2.70 23.40 -1.31
C ASN A 84 -2.44 22.14 -0.46
N LEU A 85 -1.30 22.10 0.24
CA LEU A 85 -0.80 20.92 1.00
C LEU A 85 -1.82 20.38 1.98
N ASP A 86 -2.41 21.28 2.77
CA ASP A 86 -3.36 20.91 3.79
C ASP A 86 -4.51 20.11 3.19
N ARG A 87 -5.00 20.47 2.00
CA ARG A 87 -6.09 19.74 1.36
C ARG A 87 -5.68 18.32 0.93
N VAL A 88 -4.46 18.09 0.43
CA VAL A 88 -3.99 16.74 0.07
C VAL A 88 -3.92 15.85 1.31
N ARG A 89 -3.32 16.35 2.39
CA ARG A 89 -3.23 15.63 3.66
C ARG A 89 -4.61 15.38 4.26
N ASP A 90 -5.47 16.39 4.24
CA ASP A 90 -6.80 16.29 4.83
C ASP A 90 -7.64 15.26 4.06
N VAL A 91 -7.68 15.32 2.72
CA VAL A 91 -8.35 14.31 1.88
C VAL A 91 -7.80 12.91 2.15
N TYR A 92 -6.48 12.77 2.28
CA TYR A 92 -5.86 11.49 2.63
C TYR A 92 -6.39 10.95 3.97
N MET A 93 -6.30 11.75 5.04
CA MET A 93 -6.74 11.35 6.37
C MET A 93 -8.24 11.08 6.43
N GLU A 94 -9.02 11.83 5.66
CA GLU A 94 -10.46 11.65 5.55
C GLU A 94 -10.84 10.29 4.95
N VAL A 95 -10.21 9.92 3.83
CA VAL A 95 -10.41 8.62 3.18
C VAL A 95 -9.93 7.49 4.09
N VAL A 96 -8.76 7.64 4.72
CA VAL A 96 -8.20 6.66 5.66
C VAL A 96 -9.12 6.46 6.87
N ASN A 97 -9.68 7.52 7.44
CA ASN A 97 -10.65 7.41 8.54
C ASN A 97 -11.91 6.60 8.17
N VAL A 98 -12.44 6.79 6.96
CA VAL A 98 -13.59 6.01 6.46
C VAL A 98 -13.18 4.58 6.18
N MET A 99 -11.99 4.38 5.60
CA MET A 99 -11.41 3.07 5.31
C MET A 99 -11.27 2.25 6.59
N PHE A 100 -10.86 2.80 7.72
CA PHE A 100 -10.61 2.01 8.94
C PHE A 100 -11.78 1.91 9.91
N ARG A 101 -13.04 2.02 9.43
CA ARG A 101 -14.22 1.55 10.20
C ARG A 101 -14.15 0.05 10.53
N LYS A 102 -13.41 -0.73 9.74
CA LYS A 102 -13.02 -2.11 10.03
C LYS A 102 -11.53 -2.24 9.74
N MET A 103 -10.79 -2.90 10.62
CA MET A 103 -9.34 -3.09 10.49
C MET A 103 -9.04 -4.47 9.89
N ASN A 104 -8.24 -4.51 8.83
CA ASN A 104 -7.68 -5.73 8.26
C ASN A 104 -6.43 -5.40 7.42
N TRP A 105 -5.61 -6.43 7.13
CA TRP A 105 -4.39 -6.28 6.35
C TRP A 105 -4.64 -5.75 4.92
N GLY A 106 -5.73 -6.17 4.27
CA GLY A 106 -6.08 -5.69 2.92
C GLY A 106 -6.33 -4.19 2.85
N ARG A 107 -6.91 -3.59 3.90
CA ARG A 107 -7.11 -2.13 4.01
C ARG A 107 -5.80 -1.41 4.32
N ILE A 108 -4.91 -2.00 5.12
CA ILE A 108 -3.55 -1.46 5.35
C ILE A 108 -2.77 -1.41 4.02
N VAL A 109 -2.84 -2.48 3.23
CA VAL A 109 -2.26 -2.51 1.88
C VAL A 109 -2.86 -1.42 0.98
N ALA A 110 -4.19 -1.26 0.99
CA ALA A 110 -4.86 -0.23 0.20
C ALA A 110 -4.46 1.20 0.62
N MET A 111 -4.27 1.43 1.93
CA MET A 111 -3.77 2.70 2.46
C MET A 111 -2.34 2.99 1.98
N LEU A 112 -1.45 1.99 1.96
CA LEU A 112 -0.08 2.13 1.43
C LEU A 112 -0.11 2.42 -0.09
N ALA A 113 -0.94 1.72 -0.84
CA ALA A 113 -1.11 2.01 -2.28
C ALA A 113 -1.64 3.44 -2.52
N PHE A 114 -2.57 3.91 -1.69
CA PHE A 114 -3.08 5.27 -1.78
C PHE A 114 -2.03 6.32 -1.39
N LEU A 115 -1.22 6.04 -0.36
CA LEU A 115 -0.07 6.85 0.00
C LEU A 115 0.87 7.00 -1.20
N ARG A 116 1.27 5.89 -1.85
CA ARG A 116 2.12 5.90 -3.05
C ARG A 116 1.53 6.75 -4.17
N MET A 117 0.25 6.59 -4.47
CA MET A 117 -0.43 7.39 -5.50
C MET A 117 -0.30 8.89 -5.23
N LEU A 118 -0.59 9.33 -4.00
CA LEU A 118 -0.49 10.75 -3.64
C LEU A 118 0.97 11.22 -3.64
N SER A 119 1.91 10.39 -3.22
CA SER A 119 3.34 10.69 -3.30
C SER A 119 3.76 10.93 -4.76
N VAL A 120 3.37 10.07 -5.70
CA VAL A 120 3.63 10.28 -7.14
C VAL A 120 3.04 11.61 -7.63
N HIS A 121 1.78 11.90 -7.27
CA HIS A 121 1.09 13.15 -7.64
C HIS A 121 1.81 14.40 -7.13
N LEU A 122 2.33 14.36 -5.90
CA LEU A 122 3.09 15.44 -5.27
C LEU A 122 4.49 15.57 -5.89
N LEU A 123 5.19 14.45 -6.12
CA LEU A 123 6.49 14.44 -6.76
C LEU A 123 6.40 15.07 -8.16
N LYS A 124 5.41 14.70 -8.98
CA LYS A 124 5.21 15.32 -10.30
C LYS A 124 5.05 16.85 -10.27
N ARG A 125 4.65 17.43 -9.13
CA ARG A 125 4.48 18.88 -8.93
C ARG A 125 5.64 19.54 -8.18
N ASP A 126 6.74 18.83 -7.98
CA ASP A 126 7.91 19.30 -7.22
C ASP A 126 7.65 19.61 -5.74
N ARG A 127 6.67 18.91 -5.18
CA ARG A 127 6.24 19.05 -3.78
C ARG A 127 6.82 17.94 -2.92
N VAL A 128 8.13 17.80 -2.93
CA VAL A 128 8.80 16.64 -2.32
C VAL A 128 8.74 16.67 -0.78
N SER A 129 8.77 17.85 -0.16
CA SER A 129 8.56 18.04 1.30
C SER A 129 7.21 17.50 1.79
N ASP A 130 6.21 17.56 0.92
CA ASP A 130 4.83 17.21 1.25
C ASP A 130 4.64 15.70 1.32
N VAL A 131 5.53 14.96 0.66
CA VAL A 131 5.59 13.50 0.74
C VAL A 131 5.99 13.06 2.14
N ASP A 132 6.97 13.72 2.77
CA ASP A 132 7.37 13.40 4.14
C ASP A 132 6.23 13.66 5.14
N VAL A 133 5.50 14.77 4.98
CA VAL A 133 4.30 15.07 5.79
C VAL A 133 3.23 13.97 5.67
N LEU A 134 3.03 13.41 4.48
CA LEU A 134 2.10 12.28 4.29
C LEU A 134 2.61 11.00 4.97
N ILE A 135 3.92 10.72 4.89
CA ILE A 135 4.55 9.59 5.58
C ILE A 135 4.36 9.73 7.10
N GLU A 136 4.65 10.90 7.66
CA GLU A 136 4.49 11.18 9.09
C GLU A 136 3.02 11.06 9.53
N SER A 137 2.11 11.59 8.71
CA SER A 137 0.66 11.46 8.95
C SER A 137 0.22 9.99 8.96
N THR A 138 0.77 9.18 8.05
CA THR A 138 0.49 7.74 7.98
C THR A 138 1.04 7.01 9.20
N ALA A 139 2.29 7.26 9.57
CA ALA A 139 2.94 6.64 10.72
C ALA A 139 2.21 7.01 12.03
N LYS A 140 1.80 8.27 12.17
CA LYS A 140 1.01 8.76 13.30
C LYS A 140 -0.34 8.07 13.37
N TYR A 141 -1.05 7.97 12.23
CA TYR A 141 -2.32 7.27 12.17
C TYR A 141 -2.19 5.80 12.60
N CYS A 142 -1.16 5.13 12.10
CA CYS A 142 -0.86 3.75 12.49
C CYS A 142 -0.60 3.64 13.99
N ASP A 143 0.23 4.51 14.57
CA ASP A 143 0.54 4.48 16.00
C ASP A 143 -0.67 4.74 16.89
N GLU A 144 -1.51 5.72 16.52
CA GLU A 144 -2.66 6.14 17.32
C GLU A 144 -3.89 5.26 17.15
N ARG A 145 -4.11 4.70 15.95
CA ARG A 145 -5.39 4.04 15.59
C ARG A 145 -5.23 2.56 15.28
N LEU A 146 -4.13 2.15 14.66
CA LEU A 146 -3.97 0.78 14.13
C LEU A 146 -3.03 -0.07 14.98
N ARG A 147 -2.21 0.54 15.83
CA ARG A 147 -1.13 -0.14 16.57
C ARG A 147 -1.61 -1.36 17.33
N PHE A 148 -2.67 -1.21 18.12
CA PHE A 148 -3.20 -2.33 18.91
C PHE A 148 -3.61 -3.50 18.02
N TRP A 149 -4.33 -3.22 16.93
CA TRP A 149 -4.75 -4.24 15.98
C TRP A 149 -3.54 -4.88 15.29
N ILE A 150 -2.61 -4.09 14.76
CA ILE A 150 -1.39 -4.58 14.11
C ILE A 150 -0.60 -5.48 15.07
N GLN A 151 -0.42 -5.09 16.32
CA GLN A 151 0.28 -5.89 17.33
C GLN A 151 -0.46 -7.19 17.67
N MET A 152 -1.79 -7.16 17.80
CA MET A 152 -2.62 -8.36 18.00
C MET A 152 -2.55 -9.34 16.82
N HIS A 153 -2.19 -8.86 15.64
CA HIS A 153 -2.06 -9.65 14.42
C HIS A 153 -0.61 -9.94 14.04
N GLY A 154 0.32 -10.00 15.01
CA GLY A 154 1.72 -10.39 14.78
C GLY A 154 2.66 -9.24 14.45
N GLY A 155 2.25 -8.00 14.72
CA GLY A 155 2.98 -6.81 14.31
C GLY A 155 3.01 -6.65 12.79
N TRP A 156 3.92 -5.83 12.27
CA TRP A 156 4.07 -5.64 10.82
C TRP A 156 4.48 -6.93 10.08
N HIS A 157 5.12 -7.88 10.76
CA HIS A 157 5.41 -9.21 10.21
C HIS A 157 4.15 -10.05 9.96
N GLY A 158 3.04 -9.77 10.65
CA GLY A 158 1.75 -10.37 10.35
C GLY A 158 1.25 -10.12 8.92
N LEU A 159 1.77 -9.07 8.27
CA LEU A 159 1.56 -8.85 6.84
C LEU A 159 2.20 -9.97 6.02
N VAL A 160 3.41 -10.42 6.34
CA VAL A 160 4.07 -11.51 5.62
C VAL A 160 3.25 -12.80 5.71
N ASP A 161 2.75 -13.12 6.90
CA ASP A 161 1.91 -14.30 7.12
C ASP A 161 0.59 -14.23 6.36
N PHE A 162 -0.04 -13.04 6.32
CA PHE A 162 -1.24 -12.79 5.53
C PHE A 162 -1.01 -13.09 4.04
N PHE A 163 0.13 -12.69 3.48
CA PHE A 163 0.47 -12.96 2.08
C PHE A 163 0.80 -14.43 1.82
N ARG A 164 1.53 -15.08 2.73
CA ARG A 164 1.83 -16.52 2.64
C ARG A 164 0.55 -17.36 2.61
N GLN A 165 -0.40 -17.06 3.50
CA GLN A 165 -1.68 -17.77 3.57
C GLN A 165 -2.53 -17.59 2.30
N GLY A 166 -2.50 -16.40 1.70
CA GLY A 166 -3.16 -16.13 0.42
C GLY A 166 -2.65 -17.04 -0.70
N SER A 167 -1.32 -17.20 -0.81
CA SER A 167 -0.68 -18.06 -1.82
C SER A 167 -1.05 -19.54 -1.65
N GLN A 168 -1.01 -20.06 -0.42
CA GLN A 168 -1.32 -21.47 -0.11
C GLN A 168 -2.80 -21.84 -0.36
N ARG A 169 -3.71 -20.88 -0.20
CA ARG A 169 -5.15 -21.10 -0.40
C ARG A 169 -5.54 -21.16 -1.88
N SER A 170 -4.78 -20.51 -2.76
CA SER A 170 -4.94 -20.60 -4.20
C SER A 170 -4.47 -21.94 -4.79
N GLU A 171 -3.47 -22.59 -4.19
CA GLU A 171 -2.95 -23.89 -4.67
C GLU A 171 -3.86 -25.08 -4.29
N ASN A 172 -4.60 -24.99 -3.19
CA ASN A 172 -5.48 -26.05 -2.70
C ASN A 172 -6.89 -26.08 -3.34
N LEU A 173 -7.17 -25.18 -4.30
CA LEU A 173 -8.44 -25.10 -5.02
C LEU A 173 -8.31 -25.54 -6.50
N GLN A 174 -7.62 -26.64 -6.77
CA GLN A 174 -7.71 -27.32 -8.08
C GLN A 174 -8.59 -28.58 -7.97
N PRO A 175 -9.69 -28.70 -8.74
CA PRO A 175 -10.30 -29.99 -9.04
C PRO A 175 -9.36 -30.78 -9.97
N SER A 176 -9.29 -32.09 -9.74
CA SER A 176 -8.51 -33.05 -10.50
C SER A 176 -8.72 -32.99 -12.03
N LYS A 177 -7.58 -32.99 -12.75
CA LYS A 177 -7.29 -33.50 -14.12
C LYS A 177 -7.98 -32.85 -15.34
N SER A 178 -7.18 -32.16 -16.18
CA SER A 178 -6.75 -32.64 -17.52
C SER A 178 -5.86 -31.59 -18.25
N GLU A 179 -4.97 -32.07 -19.12
CA GLU A 179 -3.96 -31.42 -20.00
C GLU A 179 -4.33 -30.03 -20.59
N CYS A 180 -3.44 -29.14 -21.05
CA CYS A 180 -2.21 -29.28 -21.84
C CYS A 180 -1.40 -27.96 -21.80
N THR A 181 -0.12 -28.05 -22.17
CA THR A 181 0.94 -27.03 -22.24
C THR A 181 0.56 -25.63 -22.75
N THR A 182 1.03 -24.57 -22.07
CA THR A 182 1.71 -23.38 -22.65
C THR A 182 2.20 -22.44 -21.55
N ASP A 183 3.43 -21.95 -21.73
CA ASP A 183 4.16 -20.88 -21.03
C ASP A 183 3.95 -20.67 -19.53
N SER A 184 4.97 -21.12 -18.79
CA SER A 184 5.19 -20.88 -17.36
C SER A 184 5.40 -19.39 -17.05
N ALA A 185 4.29 -18.68 -16.84
CA ALA A 185 4.25 -17.56 -15.90
C ALA A 185 4.12 -18.12 -14.46
N PRO A 186 4.80 -17.54 -13.45
CA PRO A 186 4.74 -18.08 -12.09
C PRO A 186 3.30 -18.09 -11.58
N ALA A 187 2.89 -19.22 -10.98
CA ALA A 187 1.56 -19.49 -10.40
C ALA A 187 1.06 -18.40 -9.43
N PHE A 188 1.96 -17.53 -8.99
CA PHE A 188 1.71 -16.38 -8.14
C PHE A 188 0.74 -15.33 -8.72
N ARG A 189 0.68 -15.13 -10.06
CA ARG A 189 -0.31 -14.21 -10.68
C ARG A 189 -1.75 -14.59 -10.38
N GLN A 190 -2.04 -15.86 -10.09
CA GLN A 190 -3.39 -16.33 -9.80
C GLN A 190 -3.89 -15.99 -8.39
N SER A 191 -2.99 -15.77 -7.41
CA SER A 191 -3.35 -15.39 -6.04
C SER A 191 -3.99 -13.99 -5.99
N PHE A 192 -3.40 -13.02 -6.70
CA PHE A 192 -4.01 -11.70 -6.88
C PHE A 192 -5.05 -11.66 -8.01
N GLY A 193 -4.94 -12.52 -9.03
CA GLY A 193 -5.99 -12.73 -10.02
C GLY A 193 -7.32 -13.17 -9.38
N SER A 194 -7.25 -13.92 -8.28
CA SER A 194 -8.41 -14.36 -7.48
C SER A 194 -8.89 -13.38 -6.40
N PHE A 195 -8.14 -12.31 -6.09
CA PHE A 195 -8.66 -11.23 -5.24
C PHE A 195 -9.81 -10.46 -5.92
N ALA A 196 -10.01 -10.67 -7.23
CA ALA A 196 -11.18 -10.19 -7.96
C ALA A 196 -12.40 -11.13 -7.91
N MET A 197 -12.32 -12.37 -7.39
CA MET A 197 -13.45 -13.34 -7.48
C MET A 197 -13.79 -14.16 -6.22
N ALA A 198 -13.10 -14.04 -5.09
CA ALA A 198 -13.55 -14.70 -3.85
C ALA A 198 -14.55 -13.84 -3.06
N ALA A 199 -15.69 -13.56 -3.68
CA ALA A 199 -16.94 -13.18 -3.03
C ALA A 199 -17.55 -14.39 -2.29
N ALA A 200 -16.79 -15.07 -1.42
CA ALA A 200 -17.30 -16.19 -0.62
C ALA A 200 -16.36 -16.50 0.54
N THR A 201 -16.44 -15.69 1.61
CA THR A 201 -16.24 -15.99 3.04
C THR A 201 -15.75 -14.74 3.76
N GLY A 202 -16.68 -13.81 4.03
CA GLY A 202 -16.56 -12.86 5.13
C GLY A 202 -15.43 -11.83 5.06
N ALA A 203 -15.74 -10.70 4.42
CA ALA A 203 -15.29 -9.35 4.77
C ALA A 203 -13.89 -8.84 4.33
N VAL A 204 -13.93 -8.23 3.13
CA VAL A 204 -13.29 -6.96 2.73
C VAL A 204 -11.79 -6.96 2.45
N GLY A 205 -11.47 -7.12 1.17
CA GLY A 205 -10.16 -6.78 0.62
C GLY A 205 -10.26 -6.34 -0.84
N ALA A 206 -11.03 -5.28 -1.13
CA ALA A 206 -10.97 -4.62 -2.44
C ALA A 206 -11.65 -3.25 -2.37
N ILE A 207 -11.03 -2.29 -1.70
CA ILE A 207 -11.23 -0.91 -2.10
C ILE A 207 -10.05 -0.62 -3.03
N GLY A 208 -10.17 -1.02 -4.30
CA GLY A 208 -9.28 -0.49 -5.33
C GLY A 208 -9.45 1.03 -5.43
N LEU A 209 -8.66 1.72 -6.27
CA LEU A 209 -8.77 3.17 -6.46
C LEU A 209 -10.21 3.63 -6.77
N ALA A 210 -10.96 2.86 -7.57
CA ALA A 210 -12.38 3.10 -7.82
C ALA A 210 -13.25 3.01 -6.55
N GLY A 211 -12.90 2.13 -5.61
CA GLY A 211 -13.53 2.06 -4.30
C GLY A 211 -13.15 3.26 -3.41
N LEU A 212 -11.93 3.79 -3.54
CA LEU A 212 -11.51 5.01 -2.82
C LEU A 212 -12.28 6.22 -3.35
N CYS A 213 -12.44 6.32 -4.68
CA CYS A 213 -13.30 7.31 -5.32
C CYS A 213 -14.77 7.15 -4.93
N ALA A 214 -15.28 5.92 -4.83
CA ALA A 214 -16.66 5.66 -4.39
C ALA A 214 -16.87 6.05 -2.92
N LEU A 215 -15.89 5.79 -2.05
CA LEU A 215 -15.93 6.24 -0.66
C LEU A 215 -15.87 7.77 -0.55
N TRP A 216 -15.15 8.42 -1.45
CA TRP A 216 -15.08 9.88 -1.53
C TRP A 216 -16.38 10.50 -2.05
N SER A 217 -16.98 9.92 -3.09
CA SER A 217 -18.25 10.41 -3.65
C SER A 217 -19.43 10.24 -2.70
N LEU A 218 -19.43 9.19 -1.87
CA LEU A 218 -20.41 8.99 -0.80
C LEU A 218 -20.33 10.02 0.34
N ARG A 219 -19.24 10.80 0.40
CA ARG A 219 -19.03 11.83 1.42
C ARG A 219 -19.50 13.23 0.97
N ARG A 220 -19.56 13.48 -0.34
CA ARG A 220 -20.13 14.71 -0.90
C ARG A 220 -21.65 14.68 -0.87
#